data_AF-F2UHH0-F1
#
_entry.id   AF-F2UHH0-F1
#
_cell.length_a   1.000
_cell.length_b   1.000
_cell.length_c   1.000
_cell.angle_alpha   90.00
_cell.angle_beta   90.00
_cell.angle_gamma   90.00
#
_symmetry.space_group_name_H-M   'P 1'
#
loop_
_entity.id
_entity.type
_entity.pdbx_description
1 polymer ?
#
loop_
_entity_poly.entity_id
_entity_poly.type
_entity_poly.pdbx_seq_one_letter_code
_entity_poly.pdbx_strand_id
1 'polypeptide(L)'
;MGKHGRNQTANPVYTYHERQKDKKQQKYGRLSQRLGADSMREVDCCYLSLQPVVDAVITPDGYLFEREAILENLLHQKQETARKKRAYELQLKKEKEEEKELQEAAKRDQVTRFKSTESSIAYSARDHFKTDNKKGGHATAALEAAKKFTVKRAKGDVNPDHPAFWVPSATPDAKSSKLTKPDTKTRCPITNKPLKLKQLIPVKFTQVNPDSKQPIVAREDRYMCPVTRTSFKGNIQLVAIKPTGRVVSQECIDKIVRKDMRDPISGEPLTEADLIPLKKGASGFAASGHALQASKQNATQTVT
;
A
#
# COMPACT_ATOMS: atom_id res chain seq x y z
N MET A 1 -13.61 49.88 -15.45
CA MET A 1 -12.40 49.02 -15.51
C MET A 1 -11.36 49.73 -16.36
N GLY A 2 -10.35 50.32 -15.72
CA GLY A 2 -9.31 51.07 -16.42
C GLY A 2 -8.55 50.16 -17.37
N LYS A 3 -8.42 50.57 -18.64
CA LYS A 3 -7.45 49.98 -19.58
C LYS A 3 -6.07 50.18 -18.94
N HIS A 4 -5.50 49.12 -18.37
CA HIS A 4 -4.11 49.13 -17.96
C HIS A 4 -3.27 49.36 -19.23
N GLY A 5 -2.78 50.59 -19.38
CA GLY A 5 -1.81 50.93 -20.41
C GLY A 5 -0.62 49.98 -20.29
N ARG A 6 -0.18 49.42 -21.42
CA ARG A 6 1.09 48.71 -21.53
C ARG A 6 2.21 49.73 -21.31
N ASN A 7 2.52 50.07 -20.07
CA ASN A 7 3.72 50.83 -19.73
C ASN A 7 4.93 49.99 -20.16
N GLN A 8 5.90 50.60 -20.86
CA GLN A 8 7.11 49.91 -21.33
C GLN A 8 7.90 49.25 -20.18
N THR A 9 7.78 49.77 -18.96
CA THR A 9 8.39 49.23 -17.72
C THR A 9 7.63 48.08 -17.07
N ALA A 10 6.39 47.82 -17.49
CA ALA A 10 5.58 46.70 -16.99
C ALA A 10 5.77 45.42 -17.83
N ASN A 11 6.45 45.51 -18.98
CA ASN A 11 6.80 44.34 -19.76
C ASN A 11 7.99 43.63 -19.11
N PRO A 12 7.88 42.32 -18.83
CA PRO A 12 9.01 41.55 -18.31
C PRO A 12 10.16 41.57 -19.32
N VAL A 13 11.38 41.80 -18.84
CA VAL A 13 12.62 41.78 -19.65
C VAL A 13 12.74 40.46 -20.42
N TYR A 14 12.35 39.35 -19.78
CA TYR A 14 12.31 38.04 -20.40
C TYR A 14 10.95 37.76 -21.05
N THR A 15 11.02 37.24 -22.27
CA THR A 15 9.87 36.68 -22.98
C THR A 15 9.27 35.51 -22.20
N TYR A 16 8.03 35.13 -22.56
CA TYR A 16 7.41 33.94 -21.98
C TYR A 16 8.25 32.67 -22.21
N HIS A 17 8.85 32.52 -23.40
CA HIS A 17 9.65 31.36 -23.74
C HIS A 17 10.97 31.29 -22.97
N GLU A 18 11.64 32.42 -22.76
CA GLU A 18 12.87 32.49 -21.94
C GLU A 18 12.58 32.12 -20.49
N ARG A 19 11.52 32.67 -19.89
CA ARG A 19 11.11 32.29 -18.53
C ARG A 19 10.77 30.81 -18.39
N GLN A 20 10.18 30.20 -19.42
CA GLN A 20 9.91 28.76 -19.41
C GLN A 20 11.20 27.93 -19.53
N LYS A 21 12.17 28.37 -20.34
CA LYS A 21 13.50 27.74 -20.44
C LYS A 21 14.25 27.84 -19.11
N ASP A 22 14.30 29.01 -18.50
CA ASP A 22 14.96 29.22 -17.21
C ASP A 22 14.32 28.39 -16.11
N LYS A 23 12.98 28.35 -16.04
CA LYS A 23 12.26 27.45 -15.11
C LYS A 23 12.64 25.99 -15.31
N LYS A 24 12.72 25.52 -16.57
CA LYS A 24 13.08 24.14 -16.90
C LYS A 24 14.54 23.82 -16.51
N GLN A 25 15.47 24.78 -16.67
CA GLN A 25 16.88 24.62 -16.33
C GLN A 25 17.14 24.71 -14.83
N GLN A 26 16.60 25.72 -14.16
CA GLN A 26 16.86 25.99 -12.75
C GLN A 26 16.18 24.99 -11.80
N LYS A 27 15.15 24.26 -12.27
CA LYS A 27 14.42 23.26 -11.48
C LYS A 27 13.87 23.77 -10.14
N TYR A 28 13.77 25.07 -9.90
CA TYR A 28 13.15 25.64 -8.69
C TYR A 28 11.67 25.97 -8.92
N GLY A 29 10.87 25.90 -7.86
CA GLY A 29 9.44 26.24 -7.89
C GLY A 29 8.53 25.20 -8.55
N ARG A 30 7.32 25.61 -8.95
CA ARG A 30 6.31 24.74 -9.58
C ARG A 30 6.49 24.71 -11.10
N LEU A 31 6.81 23.54 -11.63
CA LEU A 31 6.83 23.28 -13.07
C LEU A 31 5.50 22.66 -13.48
N SER A 32 4.91 23.14 -14.58
CA SER A 32 3.70 22.55 -15.13
C SER A 32 3.80 22.42 -16.64
N GLN A 33 3.42 21.26 -17.18
CA GLN A 33 3.46 20.98 -18.62
C GLN A 33 2.16 20.30 -19.05
N ARG A 34 1.62 20.71 -20.20
CA ARG A 34 0.51 20.02 -20.84
C ARG A 34 1.03 18.76 -21.52
N LEU A 35 0.43 17.62 -21.18
CA LEU A 35 0.75 16.32 -21.77
C LEU A 35 -0.02 16.12 -23.08
N GLY A 36 0.63 15.46 -24.04
CA GLY A 36 0.04 15.09 -25.33
C GLY A 36 -0.72 13.76 -25.26
N ALA A 37 -1.31 13.34 -26.38
CA ALA A 37 -1.99 12.05 -26.51
C ALA A 37 -1.03 10.88 -26.25
N ASP A 38 0.21 11.00 -26.74
CA ASP A 38 1.27 9.97 -26.60
C ASP A 38 1.67 9.71 -25.13
N SER A 39 1.36 10.65 -24.23
CA SER A 39 1.61 10.49 -22.79
C SER A 39 0.51 9.72 -22.07
N MET A 40 -0.56 9.35 -22.77
CA MET A 40 -1.68 8.58 -22.23
C MET A 40 -1.69 7.17 -22.80
N ARG A 41 -2.07 6.20 -21.97
CA ARG A 41 -2.35 4.83 -22.41
C ARG A 41 -3.59 4.84 -23.32
N GLU A 42 -3.51 4.16 -24.45
CA GLU A 42 -4.65 3.92 -25.32
C GLU A 42 -5.71 3.05 -24.65
N VAL A 43 -6.96 3.11 -25.11
CA VAL A 43 -8.11 2.50 -24.43
C VAL A 43 -8.08 0.97 -24.42
N ASP A 44 -7.39 0.36 -25.37
CA ASP A 44 -7.26 -1.07 -25.63
C ASP A 44 -5.98 -1.70 -25.06
N CYS A 45 -5.12 -0.93 -24.38
CA CYS A 45 -3.90 -1.48 -23.78
C CYS A 45 -4.10 -1.98 -22.34
N CYS A 46 -3.34 -2.98 -21.92
CA CYS A 46 -3.35 -3.48 -20.54
C CYS A 46 -2.81 -2.43 -19.55
N TYR A 47 -3.38 -2.35 -18.35
CA TYR A 47 -2.85 -1.48 -17.28
C TYR A 47 -1.54 -1.97 -16.64
N LEU A 48 -1.14 -3.23 -16.86
CA LEU A 48 0.12 -3.80 -16.36
C LEU A 48 1.19 -3.83 -17.45
N SER A 49 0.93 -4.50 -18.58
CA SER A 49 1.91 -4.64 -19.66
C SER A 49 2.01 -3.43 -20.58
N LEU A 50 1.02 -2.52 -20.55
CA LEU A 50 0.90 -1.36 -21.46
C LEU A 50 0.85 -1.73 -22.96
N GLN A 51 0.71 -3.02 -23.27
CA GLN A 51 0.56 -3.54 -24.62
C GLN A 51 -0.93 -3.69 -24.98
N PRO A 52 -1.29 -3.63 -26.28
CA PRO A 52 -2.65 -3.94 -26.71
C PRO A 52 -3.06 -5.33 -26.24
N VAL A 53 -4.22 -5.42 -25.60
CA VAL A 53 -4.70 -6.69 -25.03
C VAL A 53 -5.10 -7.67 -26.13
N VAL A 54 -4.85 -8.96 -25.93
CA VAL A 54 -5.40 -10.04 -26.76
C VAL A 54 -6.50 -10.78 -25.99
N ASP A 55 -6.15 -11.41 -24.87
CA ASP A 55 -7.11 -12.04 -23.94
C ASP A 55 -7.45 -11.06 -22.81
N ALA A 56 -8.44 -10.21 -23.08
CA ALA A 56 -8.80 -9.11 -22.22
C ALA A 56 -9.68 -9.54 -21.05
N VAL A 57 -9.40 -8.96 -19.89
CA VAL A 57 -10.15 -9.16 -18.66
C VAL A 57 -10.34 -7.81 -17.97
N ILE A 58 -11.55 -7.57 -17.48
CA ILE A 58 -11.90 -6.32 -16.80
C ILE A 58 -12.23 -6.59 -15.34
N THR A 59 -11.81 -5.67 -14.47
CA THR A 59 -12.25 -5.63 -13.06
C THR A 59 -13.62 -4.94 -12.93
N PRO A 60 -14.39 -5.17 -11.86
CA PRO A 60 -15.68 -4.49 -11.67
C PRO A 60 -15.58 -2.96 -11.67
N ASP A 61 -14.41 -2.41 -11.32
CA ASP A 61 -14.14 -0.97 -11.35
C ASP A 61 -13.85 -0.41 -12.77
N GLY A 62 -13.76 -1.28 -13.80
CA GLY A 62 -13.52 -0.89 -15.18
C GLY A 62 -12.05 -0.81 -15.61
N TYR A 63 -11.11 -1.41 -14.87
CA TYR A 63 -9.71 -1.50 -15.31
C TYR A 63 -9.47 -2.72 -16.19
N LEU A 64 -8.82 -2.49 -17.34
CA LEU A 64 -8.51 -3.46 -18.36
C LEU A 64 -7.14 -4.12 -18.13
N PHE A 65 -7.12 -5.44 -18.10
CA PHE A 65 -5.89 -6.22 -17.98
C PHE A 65 -5.86 -7.32 -19.03
N GLU A 66 -4.66 -7.77 -19.34
CA GLU A 66 -4.45 -9.05 -19.99
C GLU A 66 -4.57 -10.16 -18.96
N ARG A 67 -5.22 -11.26 -19.34
CA ARG A 67 -5.53 -12.36 -18.42
C ARG A 67 -4.29 -12.92 -17.74
N GLU A 68 -3.21 -13.12 -18.49
CA GLU A 68 -1.95 -13.66 -17.97
C GLU A 68 -1.33 -12.70 -16.96
N ALA A 69 -1.17 -11.42 -17.33
CA ALA A 69 -0.55 -10.41 -16.49
C ALA A 69 -1.26 -10.21 -15.14
N ILE A 70 -2.60 -10.18 -15.13
CA ILE A 70 -3.35 -10.04 -13.86
C ILE A 70 -3.26 -11.30 -13.00
N LEU A 71 -3.26 -12.49 -13.62
CA LEU A 71 -3.14 -13.76 -12.89
C LEU A 71 -1.75 -13.90 -12.25
N GLU A 72 -0.69 -13.59 -12.97
CA GLU A 72 0.68 -13.58 -12.45
C GLU A 72 0.82 -12.62 -11.27
N ASN A 73 0.27 -11.41 -11.39
CA ASN A 73 0.29 -10.43 -10.30
C ASN A 73 -0.44 -10.96 -9.05
N LEU A 74 -1.64 -11.51 -9.22
CA LEU A 74 -2.42 -12.08 -8.12
C LEU A 74 -1.73 -13.30 -7.49
N LEU A 75 -1.02 -14.11 -8.29
CA LEU A 75 -0.23 -15.24 -7.81
C LEU A 75 0.96 -14.75 -6.99
N HIS A 76 1.70 -13.76 -7.49
CA HIS A 76 2.81 -13.12 -6.78
C HIS A 76 2.36 -12.54 -5.43
N GLN A 77 1.22 -11.84 -5.40
CA GLN A 77 0.64 -11.34 -4.15
C GLN A 77 0.34 -12.47 -3.15
N LYS A 78 -0.21 -13.60 -3.61
CA LYS A 78 -0.46 -14.76 -2.73
C LYS A 78 0.82 -15.36 -2.18
N GLN A 79 1.87 -15.47 -3.00
CA GLN A 79 3.18 -15.95 -2.56
C GLN A 79 3.80 -15.02 -1.51
N GLU A 80 3.77 -13.71 -1.75
CA GLU A 80 4.25 -12.69 -0.81
C GLU A 80 3.46 -12.72 0.51
N THR A 81 2.14 -12.82 0.44
CA THR A 81 1.30 -12.98 1.63
C THR A 81 1.62 -14.27 2.38
N ALA A 82 1.85 -15.39 1.68
CA ALA A 82 2.24 -16.65 2.32
C ALA A 82 3.62 -16.53 3.01
N ARG A 83 4.59 -15.86 2.37
CA ARG A 83 5.90 -15.58 2.96
C ARG A 83 5.79 -14.74 4.23
N LYS A 84 5.01 -13.66 4.19
CA LYS A 84 4.77 -12.79 5.36
C LYS A 84 4.04 -13.53 6.48
N LYS A 85 3.07 -14.40 6.16
CA LYS A 85 2.38 -15.24 7.15
C LYS A 85 3.31 -16.20 7.85
N ARG A 86 4.17 -16.90 7.11
CA ARG A 86 5.18 -17.81 7.68
C ARG A 86 6.13 -17.06 8.62
N ALA A 87 6.58 -15.86 8.24
CA ALA A 87 7.43 -15.03 9.09
C ALA A 87 6.70 -14.60 10.38
N TYR A 88 5.43 -14.18 10.27
CA TYR A 88 4.60 -13.82 11.41
C TYR A 88 4.34 -15.01 12.35
N GLU A 89 4.05 -16.20 11.80
CA GLU A 89 3.86 -17.43 12.58
C GLU A 89 5.14 -17.86 13.31
N LEU A 90 6.30 -17.69 12.67
CA LEU A 90 7.60 -17.97 13.30
C LEU A 90 7.85 -17.00 14.48
N GLN A 91 7.58 -15.72 14.30
CA GLN A 91 7.71 -14.72 15.37
C GLN A 91 6.78 -15.05 16.54
N LEU A 92 5.52 -15.36 16.26
CA LEU A 92 4.54 -15.71 17.28
C LEU A 92 4.88 -17.00 18.03
N LYS A 93 5.55 -17.96 17.38
CA LYS A 93 6.08 -19.16 18.05
C LYS A 93 7.23 -18.81 19.01
N LYS A 94 8.18 -17.98 18.58
CA LYS A 94 9.30 -17.52 19.41
C LYS A 94 8.81 -16.72 20.62
N GLU A 95 7.91 -15.77 20.42
CA GLU A 95 7.32 -14.98 21.51
C GLU A 95 6.62 -15.87 22.55
N LYS A 96 5.88 -16.90 22.11
CA LYS A 96 5.25 -17.88 23.02
C LYS A 96 6.24 -18.76 23.78
N GLU A 97 7.38 -19.08 23.19
CA GLU A 97 8.44 -19.87 23.83
C GLU A 97 9.16 -19.03 24.89
N GLU A 98 9.55 -17.80 24.54
CA GLU A 98 10.13 -16.82 25.47
C GLU A 98 9.19 -16.53 26.65
N GLU A 99 7.88 -16.36 26.40
CA GLU A 99 6.88 -16.18 27.46
C GLU A 99 6.79 -17.40 28.39
N LYS A 100 6.85 -18.62 27.85
CA LYS A 100 6.84 -19.84 28.66
C LYS A 100 8.10 -19.97 29.51
N GLU A 101 9.27 -19.73 28.92
CA GLU A 101 10.54 -19.75 29.64
C GLU A 101 10.56 -18.71 30.77
N LEU A 102 10.04 -17.51 30.51
CA LEU A 102 9.94 -16.45 31.51
C LEU A 102 8.96 -16.81 32.63
N GLN A 103 7.82 -17.44 32.31
CA GLN A 103 6.88 -17.96 33.31
C GLN A 103 7.50 -19.09 34.16
N GLU A 104 8.24 -20.00 33.55
CA GLU A 104 8.94 -21.06 34.27
C GLU A 104 10.06 -20.51 35.16
N ALA A 105 10.84 -19.55 34.66
CA ALA A 105 11.86 -18.87 35.45
C ALA A 105 11.24 -18.12 36.64
N ALA A 106 10.13 -17.41 36.44
CA ALA A 106 9.41 -16.73 37.52
C ALA A 106 8.90 -17.73 38.58
N LYS A 107 8.36 -18.89 38.16
CA LYS A 107 7.95 -19.97 39.07
C LYS A 107 9.14 -20.54 39.84
N ARG A 108 10.28 -20.80 39.17
CA ARG A 108 11.52 -21.26 39.81
C ARG A 108 12.02 -20.24 40.84
N ASP A 109 11.97 -18.95 40.52
CA ASP A 109 12.35 -17.87 41.43
C ASP A 109 11.41 -17.76 42.64
N GLN A 110 10.11 -17.99 42.44
CA GLN A 110 9.15 -18.03 43.54
C GLN A 110 9.42 -19.19 44.50
N VAL A 111 9.67 -20.40 43.97
CA VAL A 111 9.99 -21.58 44.79
C VAL A 111 11.31 -21.39 45.56
N THR A 112 12.33 -20.82 44.92
CA THR A 112 13.62 -20.57 45.60
C THR A 112 13.47 -19.52 46.70
N ARG A 113 12.73 -18.42 46.46
CA ARG A 113 12.39 -17.42 47.48
C ARG A 113 11.58 -18.01 48.63
N PHE A 114 10.63 -18.89 48.34
CA PHE A 114 9.85 -19.56 49.39
C PHE A 114 10.77 -20.41 50.28
N LYS A 115 11.63 -21.26 49.69
CA LYS A 115 12.59 -22.08 50.43
C LYS A 115 13.52 -21.24 51.31
N SER A 116 14.05 -20.11 50.81
CA SER A 116 14.91 -19.24 51.62
C SER A 116 14.16 -18.61 52.79
N THR A 117 12.89 -18.24 52.60
CA THR A 117 12.06 -17.63 53.64
C THR A 117 11.74 -18.64 54.74
N GLU A 118 11.33 -19.85 54.39
CA GLU A 118 11.09 -20.95 55.35
C GLU A 118 12.34 -21.29 56.15
N SER A 119 13.50 -21.38 55.49
CA SER A 119 14.76 -21.61 56.19
C SER A 119 15.12 -20.48 57.16
N SER A 120 14.79 -19.22 56.85
CA SER A 120 15.04 -18.08 57.72
C SER A 120 14.18 -18.11 58.99
N ILE A 121 12.90 -18.49 58.87
CA ILE A 121 11.95 -18.57 60.00
C ILE A 121 12.36 -19.66 60.99
N ALA A 122 12.85 -20.82 60.51
CA ALA A 122 13.29 -21.92 61.36
C ALA A 122 14.53 -21.57 62.23
N TYR A 123 15.37 -20.63 61.79
CA TYR A 123 16.49 -20.13 62.58
C TYR A 123 16.08 -19.01 63.54
N SER A 124 15.17 -18.10 63.14
CA SER A 124 14.70 -17.02 64.04
C SER A 124 13.83 -17.53 65.20
N ALA A 125 13.07 -18.62 65.00
CA ALA A 125 12.22 -19.20 66.04
C ALA A 125 13.01 -19.81 67.22
N ARG A 126 14.32 -20.10 67.07
CA ARG A 126 15.15 -20.67 68.14
C ARG A 126 15.71 -19.62 69.12
N ASP A 127 15.60 -18.34 68.80
CA ASP A 127 16.20 -17.25 69.61
C ASP A 127 15.17 -16.44 70.43
N HIS A 128 13.90 -16.84 70.44
CA HIS A 128 12.83 -16.15 71.18
C HIS A 128 12.68 -16.58 72.66
N PHE A 129 13.53 -17.47 73.17
CA PHE A 129 13.48 -17.95 74.57
C PHE A 129 14.69 -17.56 75.44
N LYS A 130 15.57 -16.67 74.98
CA LYS A 130 16.55 -16.01 75.86
C LYS A 130 16.03 -14.64 76.27
N THR A 131 15.36 -14.62 77.41
CA THR A 131 15.15 -13.41 78.18
C THR A 131 16.51 -12.88 78.64
N ASP A 132 16.97 -11.76 78.09
CA ASP A 132 17.54 -10.76 78.98
C ASP A 132 17.35 -9.33 78.46
N ASN A 133 17.04 -8.49 79.43
CA ASN A 133 16.49 -7.16 79.29
C ASN A 133 17.58 -6.16 78.90
N LYS A 134 17.52 -5.60 77.67
CA LYS A 134 17.99 -4.22 77.40
C LYS A 134 17.57 -3.70 76.02
N LYS A 135 16.67 -2.72 76.08
CA LYS A 135 16.46 -1.53 75.23
C LYS A 135 16.34 -1.74 73.71
N GLY A 136 15.13 -1.45 73.24
CA GLY A 136 14.72 -1.49 71.84
C GLY A 136 15.38 -0.46 70.93
N GLY A 137 15.19 -0.70 69.63
CA GLY A 137 15.59 0.21 68.56
C GLY A 137 15.96 -0.43 67.22
N HIS A 138 16.02 -1.77 67.10
CA HIS A 138 16.63 -2.39 65.90
C HIS A 138 15.75 -3.34 65.09
N ALA A 139 14.52 -3.64 65.51
CA ALA A 139 13.66 -4.57 64.76
C ALA A 139 13.10 -3.95 63.46
N THR A 140 12.83 -2.64 63.43
CA THR A 140 12.35 -1.94 62.22
C THR A 140 13.48 -1.71 61.22
N ALA A 141 14.72 -1.50 61.70
CA ALA A 141 15.90 -1.31 60.87
C ALA A 141 16.38 -2.61 60.20
N ALA A 142 16.29 -3.76 60.89
CA ALA A 142 16.61 -5.06 60.32
C ALA A 142 15.56 -5.52 59.27
N LEU A 143 14.27 -5.18 59.48
CA LEU A 143 13.21 -5.44 58.51
C LEU A 143 13.32 -4.53 57.26
N GLU A 144 13.73 -3.28 57.44
CA GLU A 144 14.09 -2.34 56.36
C GLU A 144 15.37 -2.78 55.60
N ALA A 145 16.37 -3.30 56.30
CA ALA A 145 17.61 -3.81 55.70
C ALA A 145 17.37 -5.13 54.93
N ALA A 146 16.48 -6.00 55.41
CA ALA A 146 16.08 -7.21 54.72
C ALA A 146 15.24 -6.92 53.46
N LYS A 147 14.43 -5.84 53.44
CA LYS A 147 13.77 -5.33 52.23
C LYS A 147 14.76 -4.78 51.19
N LYS A 148 15.96 -4.36 51.60
CA LYS A 148 17.04 -3.86 50.73
C LYS A 148 18.02 -4.94 50.29
N PHE A 149 17.93 -6.16 50.80
CA PHE A 149 18.72 -7.30 50.34
C PHE A 149 18.06 -7.95 49.11
N THR A 150 17.94 -7.18 48.03
CA THR A 150 17.76 -7.75 46.70
C THR A 150 19.05 -8.48 46.35
N VAL A 151 19.00 -9.81 46.29
CA VAL A 151 20.06 -10.65 45.74
C VAL A 151 20.38 -10.14 44.34
N LYS A 152 21.46 -9.37 44.22
CA LYS A 152 22.07 -9.02 42.95
C LYS A 152 22.51 -10.33 42.30
N ARG A 153 21.74 -10.80 41.32
CA ARG A 153 22.20 -11.85 40.41
C ARG A 153 23.48 -11.34 39.76
N ALA A 154 24.58 -12.05 39.94
CA ALA A 154 25.84 -11.79 39.26
C ALA A 154 25.66 -12.01 37.74
N LYS A 155 25.19 -10.98 37.05
CA LYS A 155 25.33 -10.73 35.62
C LYS A 155 25.26 -9.20 35.43
N GLY A 156 26.42 -8.56 35.51
CA GLY A 156 26.64 -7.17 35.09
C GLY A 156 25.82 -6.12 35.84
N ASP A 157 26.28 -5.70 37.02
CA ASP A 157 25.82 -4.46 37.65
C ASP A 157 26.23 -3.28 36.76
N VAL A 158 25.32 -2.78 35.94
CA VAL A 158 25.47 -1.51 35.23
C VAL A 158 24.32 -0.62 35.62
N ASN A 159 24.67 0.57 36.10
CA ASN A 159 23.72 1.62 36.44
C ASN A 159 22.87 1.92 35.19
N PRO A 160 21.53 1.74 35.22
CA PRO A 160 20.66 2.01 34.07
C PRO A 160 20.74 3.46 33.58
N ASP A 161 21.18 4.38 34.44
CA ASP A 161 21.32 5.82 34.18
C ASP A 161 22.74 6.22 33.76
N HIS A 162 23.51 5.32 33.15
CA HIS A 162 24.81 5.68 32.59
C HIS A 162 24.64 6.37 31.21
N PRO A 163 25.11 7.62 31.01
CA PRO A 163 24.83 8.42 29.81
C PRO A 163 25.50 7.90 28.52
N ALA A 164 26.35 6.88 28.62
CA ALA A 164 27.04 6.31 27.46
C ALA A 164 26.20 5.21 26.78
N PHE A 165 25.49 5.61 25.72
CA PHE A 165 24.74 4.74 24.81
C PHE A 165 25.58 3.66 24.08
N TRP A 166 26.91 3.79 24.10
CA TRP A 166 27.85 2.90 23.40
C TRP A 166 28.42 1.76 24.26
N VAL A 167 28.05 1.69 25.55
CA VAL A 167 28.46 0.59 26.42
C VAL A 167 27.60 -0.65 26.11
N PRO A 168 28.17 -1.82 25.80
CA PRO A 168 27.42 -3.02 25.38
C PRO A 168 26.32 -3.51 26.34
N SER A 169 26.36 -3.08 27.60
CA SER A 169 25.35 -3.38 28.64
C SER A 169 24.21 -2.35 28.71
N ALA A 170 24.40 -1.15 28.17
CA ALA A 170 23.42 -0.06 28.12
C ALA A 170 22.89 0.19 26.69
N THR A 171 23.40 -0.55 25.69
CA THR A 171 22.84 -0.54 24.34
C THR A 171 21.45 -1.16 24.38
N PRO A 172 20.40 -0.47 23.90
CA PRO A 172 19.08 -1.07 23.80
C PRO A 172 19.15 -2.25 22.83
N ASP A 173 18.80 -3.45 23.31
CA ASP A 173 18.66 -4.60 22.44
C ASP A 173 17.70 -4.26 21.30
N ALA A 174 18.17 -4.36 20.06
CA ALA A 174 17.36 -4.17 18.87
C ALA A 174 16.35 -5.33 18.75
N LYS A 175 15.27 -5.26 19.53
CA LYS A 175 14.18 -6.22 19.46
C LYS A 175 13.65 -6.22 18.03
N SER A 176 13.64 -7.39 17.39
CA SER A 176 13.13 -7.55 16.03
C SER A 176 11.73 -6.93 15.94
N SER A 177 11.49 -6.12 14.90
CA SER A 177 10.20 -5.43 14.73
C SER A 177 9.04 -6.42 14.83
N LYS A 178 8.02 -6.07 15.63
CA LYS A 178 6.79 -6.88 15.76
C LYS A 178 6.03 -6.83 14.44
N LEU A 179 6.01 -7.94 13.71
CA LEU A 179 5.25 -8.05 12.47
C LEU A 179 3.76 -8.06 12.83
N THR A 180 2.98 -7.26 12.11
CA THR A 180 1.51 -7.30 12.23
C THR A 180 0.97 -8.49 11.45
N LYS A 181 -0.21 -8.99 11.85
CA LYS A 181 -0.88 -10.08 11.14
C LYS A 181 -1.13 -9.68 9.68
N PRO A 182 -0.48 -10.35 8.70
CA PRO A 182 -0.62 -9.96 7.31
C PRO A 182 -2.01 -10.30 6.77
N ASP A 183 -2.58 -9.39 5.98
CA ASP A 183 -3.88 -9.60 5.33
C ASP A 183 -3.78 -10.71 4.27
N THR A 184 -4.84 -11.52 4.18
CA THR A 184 -4.95 -12.65 3.25
C THR A 184 -5.54 -12.24 1.90
N LYS A 185 -6.16 -11.07 1.82
CA LYS A 185 -6.88 -10.62 0.63
C LYS A 185 -5.90 -10.19 -0.47
N THR A 186 -6.10 -10.72 -1.68
CA THR A 186 -5.49 -10.22 -2.91
C THR A 186 -6.14 -8.90 -3.32
N ARG A 187 -5.39 -8.04 -3.99
CA ARG A 187 -5.76 -6.64 -4.28
C ARG A 187 -5.53 -6.32 -5.75
N CYS A 188 -6.33 -5.38 -6.27
CA CYS A 188 -6.09 -4.82 -7.60
C CYS A 188 -4.78 -4.01 -7.60
N PRO A 189 -3.89 -4.19 -8.60
CA PRO A 189 -2.61 -3.49 -8.64
C PRO A 189 -2.74 -1.97 -8.83
N ILE A 190 -3.87 -1.49 -9.36
CA ILE A 190 -4.11 -0.05 -9.59
C ILE A 190 -4.88 0.58 -8.43
N THR A 191 -5.97 -0.04 -7.97
CA THR A 191 -6.86 0.56 -6.95
C THR A 191 -6.58 0.13 -5.52
N ASN A 192 -5.74 -0.89 -5.31
CA ASN A 192 -5.50 -1.53 -4.00
C ASN A 192 -6.75 -2.09 -3.29
N LYS A 193 -7.91 -2.08 -3.97
CA LYS A 193 -9.15 -2.70 -3.47
C LYS A 193 -9.05 -4.23 -3.52
N PRO A 194 -9.74 -4.94 -2.62
CA PRO A 194 -9.73 -6.40 -2.62
C PRO A 194 -10.34 -6.94 -3.93
N LEU A 195 -9.61 -7.84 -4.60
CA LEU A 195 -9.99 -8.40 -5.89
C LEU A 195 -9.85 -9.92 -5.86
N LYS A 196 -10.93 -10.64 -6.18
CA LYS A 196 -10.94 -12.09 -6.34
C LYS A 196 -10.97 -12.47 -7.81
N LEU A 197 -10.42 -13.65 -8.13
CA LEU A 197 -10.42 -14.20 -9.50
C LEU A 197 -11.81 -14.30 -10.13
N LYS A 198 -12.84 -14.66 -9.35
CA LYS A 198 -14.22 -14.77 -9.84
C LYS A 198 -14.86 -13.42 -10.21
N GLN A 199 -14.28 -12.32 -9.77
CA GLN A 199 -14.79 -10.97 -10.07
C GLN A 199 -14.23 -10.42 -11.38
N LEU A 200 -13.24 -11.12 -11.97
CA LEU A 200 -12.68 -10.78 -13.26
C LEU A 200 -13.66 -11.20 -14.37
N ILE A 201 -14.00 -10.27 -15.24
CA ILE A 201 -14.96 -10.48 -16.33
C ILE A 201 -14.16 -10.59 -17.64
N PRO A 202 -14.24 -11.72 -18.35
CA PRO A 202 -13.57 -11.88 -19.64
C PRO A 202 -14.26 -11.03 -20.69
N VAL A 203 -13.45 -10.36 -21.52
CA VAL A 203 -13.93 -9.35 -22.45
C VAL A 203 -13.36 -9.61 -23.85
N LYS A 204 -14.20 -9.39 -24.86
CA LYS A 204 -13.88 -9.65 -26.27
C LYS A 204 -13.93 -8.35 -27.06
N PHE A 205 -12.77 -7.96 -27.58
CA PHE A 205 -12.66 -6.86 -28.52
C PHE A 205 -12.88 -7.35 -29.95
N THR A 206 -13.59 -6.55 -30.76
CA THR A 206 -13.80 -6.85 -32.19
C THR A 206 -12.70 -6.20 -33.00
N GLN A 207 -11.90 -6.98 -33.71
CA GLN A 207 -10.80 -6.47 -34.52
C GLN A 207 -11.30 -5.77 -35.78
N VAL A 208 -10.58 -4.73 -36.23
CA VAL A 208 -10.94 -3.98 -37.44
C VAL A 208 -10.75 -4.82 -38.70
N ASN A 209 -9.57 -5.42 -38.83
CA ASN A 209 -9.18 -6.25 -39.96
C ASN A 209 -8.52 -7.55 -39.43
N PRO A 210 -9.28 -8.63 -39.24
CA PRO A 210 -8.74 -9.88 -38.70
C PRO A 210 -7.68 -10.51 -39.63
N ASP A 211 -7.83 -10.38 -40.95
CA ASP A 211 -7.00 -11.07 -41.96
C ASP A 211 -5.67 -10.39 -42.28
N SER A 212 -5.37 -9.25 -41.65
CA SER A 212 -4.16 -8.49 -41.98
C SER A 212 -2.90 -9.16 -41.42
N LYS A 213 -1.83 -9.24 -42.24
CA LYS A 213 -0.55 -9.89 -41.89
C LYS A 213 0.28 -9.12 -40.85
N GLN A 214 -0.06 -7.85 -40.58
CA GLN A 214 0.68 -7.04 -39.63
C GLN A 214 0.31 -7.40 -38.19
N PRO A 215 1.27 -7.39 -37.24
CA PRO A 215 0.99 -7.65 -35.83
C PRO A 215 0.06 -6.58 -35.25
N ILE A 216 -0.79 -6.96 -34.29
CA ILE A 216 -1.81 -6.07 -33.69
C ILE A 216 -1.19 -4.76 -33.19
N VAL A 217 0.00 -4.82 -32.58
CA VAL A 217 0.73 -3.68 -32.02
C VAL A 217 1.07 -2.61 -33.07
N ALA A 218 1.35 -3.02 -34.31
CA ALA A 218 1.76 -2.09 -35.37
C ALA A 218 0.58 -1.43 -36.09
N ARG A 219 -0.66 -1.88 -35.84
CA ARG A 219 -1.85 -1.34 -36.49
C ARG A 219 -2.31 -0.08 -35.76
N GLU A 220 -2.62 0.97 -36.53
CA GLU A 220 -3.17 2.23 -36.00
C GLU A 220 -4.58 2.04 -35.44
N ASP A 221 -5.46 1.41 -36.22
CA ASP A 221 -6.83 1.07 -35.82
C ASP A 221 -6.93 -0.46 -35.57
N ARG A 222 -6.82 -0.87 -34.31
CA ARG A 222 -6.79 -2.29 -33.90
C ARG A 222 -8.18 -2.89 -33.73
N TYR A 223 -9.03 -2.14 -33.03
CA TYR A 223 -10.33 -2.60 -32.57
C TYR A 223 -11.45 -1.62 -32.94
N MET A 224 -12.65 -2.14 -33.14
CA MET A 224 -13.85 -1.37 -33.44
C MET A 224 -15.05 -1.77 -32.57
N CYS A 225 -16.02 -0.87 -32.50
CA CYS A 225 -17.33 -1.16 -31.95
C CYS A 225 -18.09 -2.13 -32.88
N PRO A 226 -18.63 -3.24 -32.37
CA PRO A 226 -19.33 -4.22 -33.21
C PRO A 226 -20.67 -3.70 -33.77
N VAL A 227 -21.26 -2.66 -33.17
CA VAL A 227 -22.55 -2.08 -33.58
C VAL A 227 -22.33 -0.89 -34.52
N THR A 228 -21.56 0.10 -34.08
CA THR A 228 -21.36 1.35 -34.83
C THR A 228 -20.24 1.25 -35.86
N ARG A 229 -19.43 0.18 -35.84
CA ARG A 229 -18.24 -0.02 -36.68
C ARG A 229 -17.21 1.13 -36.62
N THR A 230 -17.28 1.94 -35.58
CA THR A 230 -16.31 3.02 -35.31
C THR A 230 -15.07 2.43 -34.64
N SER A 231 -13.87 2.79 -35.12
CA SER A 231 -12.61 2.38 -34.48
C SER A 231 -12.43 3.01 -33.10
N PHE A 232 -11.86 2.25 -32.17
CA PHE A 232 -11.61 2.70 -30.80
C PHE A 232 -10.35 3.56 -30.74
N LYS A 233 -10.55 4.88 -30.78
CA LYS A 233 -9.48 5.87 -30.61
C LYS A 233 -9.41 6.37 -29.17
N GLY A 234 -8.25 6.87 -28.74
CA GLY A 234 -7.91 7.17 -27.34
C GLY A 234 -8.87 8.11 -26.57
N ASN A 235 -9.70 8.89 -27.26
CA ASN A 235 -10.63 9.82 -26.62
C ASN A 235 -12.02 9.20 -26.33
N ILE A 236 -12.34 8.08 -26.98
CA ILE A 236 -13.66 7.45 -26.91
C ILE A 236 -13.82 6.73 -25.56
N GLN A 237 -14.91 6.99 -24.86
CA GLN A 237 -15.27 6.24 -23.66
C GLN A 237 -15.82 4.87 -24.10
N LEU A 238 -15.24 3.80 -23.58
CA LEU A 238 -15.67 2.43 -23.86
C LEU A 238 -16.48 1.88 -22.70
N VAL A 239 -17.40 0.96 -22.99
CA VAL A 239 -18.22 0.26 -22.00
C VAL A 239 -18.23 -1.22 -22.36
N ALA A 240 -17.96 -2.06 -21.37
CA ALA A 240 -18.07 -3.50 -21.49
C ALA A 240 -19.44 -3.98 -21.00
N ILE A 241 -20.09 -4.83 -21.80
CA ILE A 241 -21.34 -5.50 -21.45
C ILE A 241 -20.98 -6.81 -20.75
N LYS A 242 -21.35 -6.96 -19.48
CA LYS A 242 -20.91 -8.08 -18.63
C LYS A 242 -21.40 -9.47 -19.07
N PRO A 243 -22.68 -9.69 -19.47
CA PRO A 243 -23.15 -11.01 -19.92
C PRO A 243 -22.41 -11.56 -21.13
N THR A 244 -22.24 -10.72 -22.17
CA THR A 244 -21.61 -11.14 -23.44
C THR A 244 -20.10 -10.89 -23.48
N GLY A 245 -19.58 -10.05 -22.57
CA GLY A 245 -18.19 -9.63 -22.53
C GLY A 245 -17.81 -8.71 -23.69
N ARG A 246 -18.74 -8.18 -24.49
CA ARG A 246 -18.41 -7.33 -25.65
C ARG A 246 -18.15 -5.89 -25.24
N VAL A 247 -17.19 -5.25 -25.91
CA VAL A 247 -16.91 -3.81 -25.72
C VAL A 247 -17.60 -2.99 -26.79
N VAL A 248 -18.29 -1.95 -26.35
CA VAL A 248 -19.00 -0.98 -27.21
C VAL A 248 -18.58 0.44 -26.85
N SER A 249 -18.81 1.38 -27.76
CA SER A 249 -18.62 2.81 -27.46
C SER A 249 -19.74 3.33 -26.56
N GLN A 250 -19.43 4.36 -25.77
CA GLN A 250 -20.41 5.07 -24.95
C GLN A 250 -21.59 5.60 -25.78
N GLU A 251 -21.33 6.08 -27.01
CA GLU A 251 -22.38 6.54 -27.91
C GLU A 251 -23.38 5.43 -28.28
N CYS A 252 -22.90 4.20 -28.46
CA CYS A 252 -23.75 3.05 -28.73
C CYS A 252 -24.66 2.74 -27.53
N ILE A 253 -24.13 2.87 -26.31
CA ILE A 253 -24.90 2.68 -25.08
C ILE A 253 -26.01 3.72 -24.98
N ASP A 254 -25.68 4.99 -25.19
CA ASP A 254 -26.63 6.09 -25.00
C ASP A 254 -27.72 6.11 -26.08
N LYS A 255 -27.39 5.76 -27.33
CA LYS A 255 -28.34 5.83 -28.47
C LYS A 255 -29.21 4.57 -28.63
N ILE A 256 -28.67 3.39 -28.31
CA ILE A 256 -29.28 2.09 -28.63
C ILE A 256 -29.59 1.34 -27.34
N VAL A 257 -28.57 0.99 -26.55
CA VAL A 257 -28.72 0.06 -25.42
C VAL A 257 -29.62 0.62 -24.32
N ARG A 258 -29.53 1.91 -24.00
CA ARG A 258 -30.37 2.53 -22.96
C ARG A 258 -31.86 2.63 -23.32
N LYS A 259 -32.22 2.53 -24.61
CA LYS A 259 -33.62 2.57 -25.03
C LYS A 259 -34.31 1.22 -24.82
N ASP A 260 -33.64 0.16 -25.27
CA ASP A 260 -34.22 -1.18 -25.29
C ASP A 260 -33.78 -2.05 -24.10
N MET A 261 -32.77 -1.61 -23.33
CA MET A 261 -32.12 -2.31 -22.21
C MET A 261 -31.81 -3.78 -22.55
N ARG A 262 -31.32 -4.00 -23.77
CA ARG A 262 -30.95 -5.31 -24.32
C ARG A 262 -29.62 -5.21 -25.05
N ASP A 263 -28.88 -6.31 -25.11
CA ASP A 263 -27.66 -6.39 -25.90
C ASP A 263 -28.02 -6.28 -27.40
N PRO A 264 -27.40 -5.35 -28.15
CA PRO A 264 -27.75 -5.08 -29.54
C PRO A 264 -27.40 -6.24 -30.51
N ILE A 265 -26.63 -7.24 -30.08
CA ILE A 265 -26.18 -8.34 -30.93
C ILE A 265 -26.70 -9.69 -30.41
N SER A 266 -26.72 -9.91 -29.08
CA SER A 266 -27.26 -11.17 -28.52
C SER A 266 -28.74 -11.10 -28.17
N GLY A 267 -29.31 -9.91 -27.97
CA GLY A 267 -30.71 -9.73 -27.56
C GLY A 267 -31.00 -10.05 -26.09
N GLU A 268 -29.97 -10.40 -25.30
CA GLU A 268 -30.10 -10.68 -23.87
C GLU A 268 -30.55 -9.41 -23.10
N PRO A 269 -31.45 -9.53 -22.10
CA PRO A 269 -31.85 -8.40 -21.28
C PRO A 269 -30.67 -7.92 -20.42
N LEU A 270 -30.49 -6.61 -20.34
CA LEU A 270 -29.40 -5.96 -19.60
C LEU A 270 -29.93 -5.13 -18.44
N THR A 271 -29.15 -5.05 -17.37
CA THR A 271 -29.35 -4.08 -16.29
C THR A 271 -28.25 -3.01 -16.31
N GLU A 272 -28.48 -1.87 -15.64
CA GLU A 272 -27.46 -0.81 -15.55
C GLU A 272 -26.17 -1.30 -14.86
N ALA A 273 -26.27 -2.27 -13.95
CA ALA A 273 -25.13 -2.87 -13.26
C ALA A 273 -24.26 -3.75 -14.16
N ASP A 274 -24.79 -4.20 -15.29
CA ASP A 274 -24.06 -5.01 -16.28
C ASP A 274 -23.24 -4.17 -17.25
N LEU A 275 -23.46 -2.85 -17.25
CA LEU A 275 -22.74 -1.89 -18.07
C LEU A 275 -21.53 -1.35 -17.28
N ILE A 276 -20.34 -1.83 -17.61
CA ILE A 276 -19.11 -1.45 -16.90
C ILE A 276 -18.33 -0.45 -17.76
N PRO A 277 -18.32 0.85 -17.41
CA PRO A 277 -17.53 1.83 -18.14
C PRO A 277 -16.04 1.60 -17.89
N LEU A 278 -15.30 1.42 -18.99
CA LEU A 278 -13.85 1.27 -18.95
C LEU A 278 -13.18 2.57 -18.50
N LYS A 279 -12.16 2.45 -17.66
CA LYS A 279 -11.36 3.60 -17.22
C LYS A 279 -10.44 4.03 -18.36
N LYS A 280 -10.46 5.34 -18.65
CA LYS A 280 -9.53 5.96 -19.59
C LYS A 280 -8.11 5.93 -19.01
N GLY A 281 -7.12 5.84 -19.89
CA GLY A 281 -5.71 5.94 -19.53
C GLY A 281 -5.43 7.28 -18.85
N ALA A 282 -4.94 7.23 -17.61
CA ALA A 282 -4.43 8.39 -16.88
C ALA A 282 -2.92 8.19 -16.68
N SER A 283 -2.18 9.29 -16.58
CA SER A 283 -0.77 9.22 -16.17
C SER A 283 -0.68 9.43 -14.66
N GLY A 284 0.44 9.03 -14.05
CA GLY A 284 0.67 9.27 -12.61
C GLY A 284 0.65 10.75 -12.20
N PHE A 285 0.65 11.68 -13.17
CA PHE A 285 0.69 13.12 -12.95
C PHE A 285 -0.54 13.87 -13.45
N ALA A 286 -1.44 13.23 -14.22
CA ALA A 286 -2.62 13.88 -14.78
C ALA A 286 -3.80 12.91 -14.92
N ALA A 287 -4.98 13.38 -14.49
CA ALA A 287 -6.23 12.69 -14.71
C ALA A 287 -6.63 12.74 -16.20
N SER A 288 -7.37 11.74 -16.65
CA SER A 288 -7.82 11.63 -18.04
C SER A 288 -9.03 12.52 -18.32
N GLY A 289 -9.09 13.12 -19.52
CA GLY A 289 -10.27 13.82 -20.03
C GLY A 289 -10.20 15.36 -19.99
N HIS A 290 -10.00 15.97 -18.82
CA HIS A 290 -9.97 17.44 -18.69
C HIS A 290 -8.71 17.92 -17.95
N ALA A 291 -7.96 18.83 -18.58
CA ALA A 291 -6.69 19.39 -18.11
C ALA A 291 -5.59 18.33 -17.87
N LEU A 292 -5.06 17.78 -18.98
CA LEU A 292 -3.84 16.96 -19.00
C LEU A 292 -2.61 17.81 -18.67
N GLN A 293 -2.51 18.29 -17.44
CA GLN A 293 -1.40 19.09 -16.95
C GLN A 293 -0.68 18.31 -15.86
N ALA A 294 0.55 17.90 -16.15
CA ALA A 294 1.44 17.41 -15.11
C ALA A 294 2.00 18.61 -14.37
N SER A 295 1.98 18.58 -13.04
CA SER A 295 2.70 19.58 -12.23
C SER A 295 3.62 18.92 -11.24
N LYS A 296 4.85 19.41 -11.15
CA LYS A 296 5.88 18.98 -10.20
C LYS A 296 6.26 20.17 -9.34
N GLN A 297 6.18 19.99 -8.02
CA GLN A 297 6.73 20.93 -7.06
C GLN A 297 8.18 20.52 -6.76
N ASN A 298 9.10 21.44 -7.02
CA ASN A 298 10.49 21.30 -6.62
C ASN A 298 10.79 22.25 -5.44
N ALA A 299 12.01 22.17 -4.90
CA ALA A 299 12.45 23.06 -3.84
C ALA A 299 12.14 24.53 -4.17
N THR A 300 11.54 25.22 -3.21
CA THR A 300 11.30 26.66 -3.27
C THR A 300 12.44 27.34 -2.55
N GLN A 301 13.08 28.32 -3.21
CA GLN A 301 14.03 29.19 -2.53
C GLN A 301 13.23 30.03 -1.52
N THR A 302 13.34 29.71 -0.24
CA THR A 302 12.91 30.60 0.83
C THR A 302 14.00 31.65 0.98
N VAL A 303 13.68 32.90 0.64
CA VAL A 303 14.57 34.03 0.90
C VAL A 303 14.65 34.19 2.41
N THR A 304 15.80 33.84 2.99
CA THR A 304 16.19 34.19 4.37
C THR A 304 16.82 35.57 4.38
#